data_AF-A0A933M7F0-F1
#
_entry.id   AF-A0A933M7F0-F1
#
_cell.length_a   1.000
_cell.length_b   1.000
_cell.length_c   1.000
_cell.angle_alpha   90.00
_cell.angle_beta   90.00
_cell.angle_gamma   90.00
#
_symmetry.space_group_name_H-M   'P 1'
#
loop_
_entity.id
_entity.type
_entity.pdbx_description
1 polymer ?
#
loop_
_entity_poly.entity_id
_entity_poly.type
_entity_poly.pdbx_seq_one_letter_code
_entity_poly.pdbx_strand_id
1 'polypeptide(L)'
;MAILLDEIAKLLTSRRAEQLAKLLDVRDAALKQGIQTAGAVLLGAANAQAATPEGADELLASLNLDKELQTDVMDAIAEGHGYPILDFLFGVGLPKVVSWLQDTSGAEVGPFLPVAAPLFMHVLQDQVRAQKLDRAGLSAFLAQEEKTFSHDQPQLASQINAALDLGQNTGERAERNLARFTPEEWTALARVPALAASAVMMTALSGPVGINKEYVALRQALADSRAANDPDSLVGLVSREYNDPAQIDALGVTQKNAVPMVRDACLQALAILNDKATHEEIVGYKKLVVTVSARVAHAANDGGIMSIGGKPVSADEQVTLDFIAAALAYTP
;
A
#
# COMPACT_ATOMS: atom_id res chain seq x y z
N MET A 1 27.94 10.60 -12.34
CA MET A 1 26.50 10.39 -12.14
C MET A 1 26.16 9.01 -12.66
N ALA A 2 25.40 8.22 -11.90
CA ALA A 2 24.92 6.91 -12.33
C ALA A 2 24.12 7.03 -13.64
N ILE A 3 24.33 6.09 -14.57
CA ILE A 3 23.72 6.07 -15.91
C ILE A 3 22.20 6.08 -15.81
N LEU A 4 21.61 5.25 -14.95
CA LEU A 4 20.16 5.14 -14.78
C LEU A 4 19.54 6.47 -14.36
N LEU A 5 20.15 7.16 -13.40
CA LEU A 5 19.65 8.46 -12.91
C LEU A 5 19.77 9.56 -13.97
N ASP A 6 20.81 9.50 -14.81
CA ASP A 6 20.99 10.43 -15.94
C ASP A 6 19.95 10.20 -17.03
N GLU A 7 19.68 8.95 -17.39
CA GLU A 7 18.66 8.61 -18.39
C GLU A 7 17.24 8.97 -17.90
N ILE A 8 16.91 8.73 -16.63
CA ILE A 8 15.64 9.20 -16.04
C ILE A 8 15.53 10.73 -16.17
N ALA A 9 16.60 11.47 -15.89
CA ALA A 9 16.59 12.92 -16.03
C ALA A 9 16.42 13.38 -17.50
N LYS A 10 16.92 12.62 -18.47
CA LYS A 10 16.71 12.89 -19.91
C LYS A 10 15.26 12.63 -20.35
N LEU A 11 14.59 11.64 -19.76
CA LEU A 11 13.17 11.37 -20.04
C LEU A 11 12.25 12.52 -19.58
N LEU A 12 12.65 13.26 -18.54
CA LEU A 12 11.96 14.47 -18.05
C LEU A 12 12.27 15.71 -18.90
N THR A 13 11.95 15.66 -20.19
CA THR A 13 11.94 16.87 -21.05
C THR A 13 11.04 17.96 -20.45
N SER A 14 11.27 19.24 -20.77
CA SER A 14 10.47 20.36 -20.21
C SER A 14 8.96 20.13 -20.31
N ARG A 15 8.50 19.61 -21.46
CA ARG A 15 7.08 19.29 -21.69
C ARG A 15 6.56 18.20 -20.74
N ARG A 16 7.31 17.11 -20.55
CA ARG A 16 6.91 16.02 -19.65
C ARG A 16 6.99 16.44 -18.19
N ALA A 17 8.00 17.22 -17.83
CA ALA A 17 8.13 17.80 -16.50
C ALA A 17 6.91 18.69 -16.16
N GLU A 18 6.48 19.58 -17.06
CA GLU A 18 5.28 20.40 -16.86
C GLU A 18 4.01 19.56 -16.69
N GLN A 19 3.86 18.48 -17.46
CA GLN A 19 2.71 17.57 -17.35
C GLN A 19 2.68 16.84 -16.00
N LEU A 20 3.82 16.32 -15.55
CA LEU A 20 3.95 15.63 -14.26
C LEU A 20 3.81 16.59 -13.08
N ALA A 21 4.37 17.79 -13.18
CA ALA A 21 4.24 18.84 -12.17
C ALA A 21 2.77 19.21 -11.96
N LYS A 22 2.01 19.35 -13.06
CA LYS A 22 0.56 19.57 -13.01
C LYS A 22 -0.21 18.40 -12.43
N LEU A 23 0.20 17.16 -12.75
CA LEU A 23 -0.44 15.95 -12.22
C LEU A 23 -0.25 15.82 -10.71
N LEU A 24 0.94 16.14 -10.21
CA LEU A 24 1.29 16.06 -8.78
C LEU A 24 0.94 17.33 -7.99
N ASP A 25 0.48 18.40 -8.65
CA ASP A 25 0.26 19.73 -8.08
C ASP A 25 1.51 20.30 -7.36
N VAL A 26 2.66 20.20 -8.02
CA VAL A 26 3.97 20.65 -7.48
C VAL A 26 4.68 21.62 -8.43
N ARG A 27 5.69 22.32 -7.93
CA ARG A 27 6.58 23.18 -8.74
C ARG A 27 7.61 22.35 -9.50
N ASP A 28 7.96 22.76 -10.72
CA ASP A 28 8.93 22.05 -11.59
C ASP A 28 10.28 21.76 -10.91
N ALA A 29 10.82 22.72 -10.15
CA ALA A 29 12.09 22.52 -9.44
C ALA A 29 11.97 21.42 -8.36
N ALA A 30 10.84 21.38 -7.66
CA ALA A 30 10.55 20.34 -6.66
C ALA A 30 10.32 18.99 -7.33
N LEU A 31 9.67 18.97 -8.50
CA LEU A 31 9.50 17.76 -9.29
C LEU A 31 10.85 17.15 -9.69
N LYS A 32 11.75 17.95 -10.28
CA LYS A 32 13.04 17.43 -10.77
C LYS A 32 13.86 16.84 -9.63
N GLN A 33 13.97 17.56 -8.52
CA GLN A 33 14.68 17.08 -7.34
C GLN A 33 13.99 15.84 -6.74
N GLY A 34 12.66 15.85 -6.61
CA GLY A 34 11.87 14.75 -6.08
C GLY A 34 12.01 13.46 -6.90
N ILE A 35 11.95 13.55 -8.24
CA ILE A 35 12.15 12.40 -9.12
C ILE A 35 13.60 11.91 -9.08
N GLN A 36 14.59 12.80 -8.97
CA GLN A 36 15.99 12.39 -8.82
C GLN A 36 16.22 11.60 -7.52
N THR A 37 15.70 12.09 -6.39
CA THR A 37 15.79 11.38 -5.12
C THR A 37 15.01 10.08 -5.15
N ALA A 38 13.78 10.07 -5.69
CA ALA A 38 12.99 8.86 -5.86
C ALA A 38 13.70 7.82 -6.75
N GLY A 39 14.34 8.25 -7.84
CA GLY A 39 15.16 7.40 -8.69
C GLY A 39 16.34 6.77 -7.96
N ALA A 40 17.01 7.51 -7.08
CA ALA A 40 18.09 6.99 -6.24
C ALA A 40 17.58 5.96 -5.22
N VAL A 41 16.40 6.20 -4.63
CA VAL A 41 15.74 5.24 -3.72
C VAL A 41 15.38 3.95 -4.45
N LEU A 42 14.84 4.05 -5.67
CA LEU A 42 14.53 2.91 -6.54
C LEU A 42 15.78 2.14 -6.98
N LEU A 43 16.87 2.84 -7.31
CA LEU A 43 18.17 2.23 -7.59
C LEU A 43 18.68 1.40 -6.41
N GLY A 44 18.65 1.97 -5.21
CA GLY A 44 19.07 1.25 -4.00
C GLY A 44 18.19 0.02 -3.72
N ALA A 45 16.87 0.16 -3.85
CA ALA A 45 15.93 -0.95 -3.66
C ALA A 45 16.11 -2.07 -4.71
N ALA A 46 16.23 -1.71 -5.98
CA ALA A 46 16.47 -2.68 -7.06
C ALA A 46 17.82 -3.38 -6.90
N ASN A 47 18.87 -2.66 -6.50
CA ASN A 47 20.17 -3.25 -6.20
C ASN A 47 20.09 -4.23 -5.02
N ALA A 48 19.35 -3.87 -3.97
CA ALA A 48 19.14 -4.75 -2.83
C ALA A 48 18.35 -6.02 -3.21
N GLN A 49 17.31 -5.89 -4.05
CA GLN A 49 16.56 -7.03 -4.59
C GLN A 49 17.45 -7.92 -5.47
N ALA A 50 18.25 -7.32 -6.36
CA ALA A 50 19.13 -8.05 -7.27
C ALA A 50 20.38 -8.63 -6.58
N ALA A 51 20.61 -8.37 -5.29
CA ALA A 51 21.71 -8.95 -4.54
C ALA A 51 21.52 -10.47 -4.30
N THR A 52 20.28 -10.97 -4.39
CA THR A 52 19.96 -12.41 -4.36
C THR A 52 19.71 -12.93 -5.78
N PRO A 53 20.06 -14.21 -6.08
CA PRO A 53 19.77 -14.80 -7.37
C PRO A 53 18.28 -14.79 -7.72
N GLU A 54 17.42 -15.07 -6.74
CA GLU A 54 15.96 -15.11 -6.88
C GLU A 54 15.41 -13.71 -7.17
N GLY A 55 15.83 -12.68 -6.41
CA GLY A 55 15.36 -11.32 -6.63
C GLY A 55 15.85 -10.73 -7.96
N ALA A 56 17.04 -11.09 -8.43
CA ALA A 56 17.52 -10.72 -9.76
C ALA A 56 16.71 -11.38 -10.88
N ASP A 57 16.33 -12.65 -10.72
CA ASP A 57 15.43 -13.34 -11.67
C ASP A 57 14.05 -12.70 -11.71
N GLU A 58 13.48 -12.39 -10.54
CA GLU A 58 12.18 -11.71 -10.44
C GLU A 58 12.20 -10.33 -11.09
N LEU A 59 13.26 -9.54 -10.86
CA LEU A 59 13.41 -8.23 -11.48
C LEU A 59 13.56 -8.34 -13.01
N LEU A 60 14.33 -9.32 -13.51
CA LEU A 60 14.38 -9.62 -14.96
C LEU A 60 13.03 -10.05 -15.50
N ALA A 61 12.28 -10.85 -14.75
CA ALA A 61 10.95 -11.30 -15.13
C ALA A 61 9.99 -10.09 -15.21
N SER A 62 9.97 -9.21 -14.21
CA SER A 62 9.13 -8.01 -14.21
C SER A 62 9.47 -7.06 -15.37
N LEU A 63 10.75 -6.96 -15.73
CA LEU A 63 11.19 -6.17 -16.89
C LEU A 63 10.80 -6.80 -18.23
N ASN A 64 10.58 -8.12 -18.29
CA ASN A 64 10.23 -8.83 -19.52
C ASN A 64 8.72 -9.08 -19.68
N LEU A 65 7.96 -9.14 -18.58
CA LEU A 65 6.56 -9.56 -18.55
C LEU A 65 5.58 -8.51 -19.06
N ASP A 66 5.97 -7.24 -19.08
CA ASP A 66 5.01 -6.19 -19.33
C ASP A 66 5.01 -5.73 -20.80
N LYS A 67 4.05 -6.24 -21.57
CA LYS A 67 3.58 -5.55 -22.78
C LYS A 67 3.07 -4.14 -22.43
N GLU A 68 2.70 -3.89 -21.17
CA GLU A 68 2.28 -2.58 -20.65
C GLU A 68 3.46 -1.67 -20.31
N LEU A 69 4.69 -2.17 -20.10
CA LEU A 69 5.90 -1.33 -20.10
C LEU A 69 6.36 -0.98 -21.53
N GLN A 70 5.73 -1.56 -22.55
CA GLN A 70 5.89 -1.15 -23.95
C GLN A 70 4.89 -0.06 -24.36
N THR A 71 3.89 0.27 -23.54
CA THR A 71 3.09 1.48 -23.74
C THR A 71 3.91 2.72 -23.34
N ASP A 72 3.45 3.91 -23.71
CA ASP A 72 4.18 5.13 -23.34
C ASP A 72 4.30 5.21 -21.81
N VAL A 73 5.50 5.51 -21.29
CA VAL A 73 5.75 5.60 -19.86
C VAL A 73 4.79 6.57 -19.14
N MET A 74 4.27 7.57 -19.86
CA MET A 74 3.25 8.49 -19.36
C MET A 74 1.88 7.82 -19.17
N ASP A 75 1.50 6.90 -20.07
CA ASP A 75 0.28 6.12 -19.92
C ASP A 75 0.41 5.22 -18.69
N ALA A 76 1.58 4.59 -18.50
CA ALA A 76 1.81 3.75 -17.34
C ALA A 76 1.74 4.52 -16.00
N ILE A 77 2.23 5.76 -15.98
CA ILE A 77 2.08 6.64 -14.82
C ILE A 77 0.60 7.00 -14.59
N ALA A 78 -0.13 7.33 -15.66
CA ALA A 78 -1.54 7.72 -15.56
C ALA A 78 -2.44 6.55 -15.12
N GLU A 79 -2.11 5.33 -15.51
CA GLU A 79 -2.81 4.09 -15.12
C GLU A 79 -2.44 3.61 -13.71
N GLY A 80 -1.40 4.19 -13.09
CA GLY A 80 -1.01 3.87 -11.72
C GLY A 80 -0.10 2.64 -11.59
N HIS A 81 0.56 2.21 -12.68
CA HIS A 81 1.50 1.07 -12.68
C HIS A 81 2.73 1.27 -11.80
N GLY A 82 2.93 2.48 -11.26
CA GLY A 82 3.95 2.71 -10.23
C GLY A 82 3.70 1.97 -8.92
N TYR A 83 2.44 1.80 -8.49
CA TYR A 83 2.16 1.17 -7.19
C TYR A 83 2.54 -0.32 -7.15
N PRO A 84 2.22 -1.15 -8.16
CA PRO A 84 2.71 -2.54 -8.20
C PRO A 84 4.23 -2.65 -8.17
N ILE A 85 4.96 -1.77 -8.88
CA ILE A 85 6.43 -1.76 -8.88
C ILE A 85 6.97 -1.43 -7.47
N LEU A 86 6.35 -0.45 -6.79
CA LEU A 86 6.73 -0.10 -5.43
C LEU A 86 6.43 -1.23 -4.43
N ASP A 87 5.31 -1.92 -4.58
CA ASP A 87 4.98 -3.06 -3.75
C ASP A 87 5.97 -4.21 -3.96
N PHE A 88 6.37 -4.48 -5.21
CA PHE A 88 7.43 -5.44 -5.52
C PHE A 88 8.78 -5.07 -4.88
N LEU A 89 9.22 -3.81 -5.00
CA LEU A 89 10.54 -3.39 -4.52
C LEU A 89 10.64 -3.20 -3.00
N PHE A 90 9.55 -2.82 -2.34
CA PHE A 90 9.57 -2.39 -0.93
C PHE A 90 8.58 -3.15 -0.05
N GLY A 91 7.55 -3.77 -0.62
CA GLY A 91 6.44 -4.40 0.07
C GLY A 91 5.86 -3.52 1.19
N VAL A 92 5.71 -4.13 2.36
CA VAL A 92 5.21 -3.43 3.55
C VAL A 92 6.18 -2.38 4.11
N GLY A 93 7.46 -2.42 3.74
CA GLY A 93 8.52 -1.54 4.25
C GLY A 93 8.49 -0.12 3.69
N LEU A 94 7.83 0.10 2.54
CA LEU A 94 7.78 1.40 1.86
C LEU A 94 7.45 2.60 2.77
N PRO A 95 6.43 2.56 3.65
CA PRO A 95 6.09 3.70 4.50
C PRO A 95 7.23 4.09 5.44
N LYS A 96 8.03 3.12 5.92
CA LYS A 96 9.18 3.39 6.79
C LYS A 96 10.36 3.99 6.01
N VAL A 97 10.57 3.56 4.76
CA VAL A 97 11.56 4.17 3.86
C VAL A 97 11.21 5.64 3.64
N VAL A 98 9.95 5.93 3.30
CA VAL A 98 9.47 7.29 3.04
C VAL A 98 9.56 8.17 4.29
N SER A 99 9.06 7.68 5.44
CA SER A 99 9.09 8.47 6.68
C SER A 99 10.53 8.75 7.13
N TRP A 100 11.42 7.76 7.06
CA TRP A 100 12.82 7.93 7.43
C TRP A 100 13.52 8.99 6.59
N LEU A 101 13.32 8.97 5.28
CA LEU A 101 13.90 9.96 4.37
C LEU A 101 13.34 11.35 4.63
N GLN A 102 12.02 11.46 4.83
CA GLN A 102 11.39 12.73 5.17
C GLN A 102 11.95 13.30 6.49
N ASP A 103 12.06 12.47 7.54
CA ASP A 103 12.51 12.89 8.87
C ASP A 103 14.01 13.21 8.92
N THR A 104 14.84 12.45 8.19
CA THR A 104 16.31 12.55 8.29
C THR A 104 16.90 13.52 7.27
N SER A 105 16.31 13.59 6.07
CA SER A 105 16.85 14.39 4.95
C SER A 105 15.97 15.59 4.58
N GLY A 106 14.73 15.64 5.09
CA GLY A 106 13.72 16.61 4.62
C GLY A 106 13.21 16.34 3.21
N ALA A 107 13.60 15.22 2.57
CA ALA A 107 13.19 14.88 1.22
C ALA A 107 11.80 14.24 1.23
N GLU A 108 10.81 14.95 0.68
CA GLU A 108 9.47 14.42 0.47
C GLU A 108 9.43 13.51 -0.77
N VAL A 109 9.88 12.26 -0.63
CA VAL A 109 9.97 11.33 -1.76
C VAL A 109 8.64 10.65 -2.11
N GLY A 110 7.73 10.55 -1.14
CA GLY A 110 6.48 9.78 -1.24
C GLY A 110 5.64 10.09 -2.49
N PRO A 111 5.31 11.37 -2.76
CA PRO A 111 4.52 11.74 -3.95
C PRO A 111 5.20 11.44 -5.28
N PHE A 112 6.54 11.36 -5.31
CA PHE A 112 7.31 11.18 -6.54
C PHE A 112 7.58 9.71 -6.87
N LEU A 113 7.55 8.81 -5.89
CA LEU A 113 7.84 7.39 -6.08
C LEU A 113 6.92 6.69 -7.09
N PRO A 114 5.58 6.87 -7.08
CA PRO A 114 4.70 6.24 -8.06
C PRO A 114 4.95 6.71 -9.50
N VAL A 115 5.50 7.92 -9.67
CA VAL A 115 5.85 8.47 -10.98
C VAL A 115 7.25 8.02 -11.41
N ALA A 116 8.19 7.99 -10.47
CA ALA A 116 9.57 7.59 -10.72
C ALA A 116 9.71 6.08 -11.00
N ALA A 117 8.86 5.24 -10.40
CA ALA A 117 8.95 3.79 -10.53
C ALA A 117 8.82 3.30 -11.98
N PRO A 118 7.80 3.69 -12.77
CA PRO A 118 7.72 3.33 -14.18
C PRO A 118 8.89 3.88 -15.02
N LEU A 119 9.33 5.12 -14.75
CA LEU A 119 10.48 5.72 -15.43
C LEU A 119 11.77 4.91 -15.17
N PHE A 120 12.00 4.53 -13.92
CA PHE A 120 13.13 3.72 -13.51
C PHE A 120 13.11 2.34 -14.19
N MET A 121 11.96 1.65 -14.16
CA MET A 121 11.81 0.34 -14.78
C MET A 121 11.99 0.39 -16.30
N HIS A 122 11.50 1.44 -16.96
CA HIS A 122 11.68 1.66 -18.39
C HIS A 122 13.18 1.82 -18.75
N VAL A 123 13.89 2.70 -18.04
CA VAL A 123 15.32 2.92 -18.27
C VAL A 123 16.13 1.65 -17.96
N LEU A 124 15.80 0.94 -16.88
CA LEU A 124 16.47 -0.31 -16.52
C LEU A 124 16.25 -1.38 -17.60
N GLN A 125 15.02 -1.49 -18.13
CA GLN A 125 14.69 -2.40 -19.23
C GLN A 125 15.54 -2.10 -20.47
N ASP A 126 15.69 -0.84 -20.83
CA ASP A 126 16.53 -0.42 -21.97
C ASP A 126 17.99 -0.82 -21.78
N GLN A 127 18.55 -0.64 -20.58
CA GLN A 127 19.92 -1.06 -20.28
C GLN A 127 20.10 -2.58 -20.33
N VAL A 128 19.15 -3.33 -19.75
CA VAL A 128 19.14 -4.79 -19.80
C VAL A 128 19.10 -5.29 -21.25
N ARG A 129 18.27 -4.69 -22.11
CA ARG A 129 18.17 -5.06 -23.53
C ARG A 129 19.40 -4.67 -24.32
N ALA A 130 19.91 -3.45 -24.15
CA ALA A 130 21.06 -2.93 -24.89
C ALA A 130 22.32 -3.74 -24.60
N GLN A 131 22.54 -4.11 -23.33
CA GLN A 131 23.72 -4.85 -22.89
C GLN A 131 23.49 -6.37 -22.84
N LYS A 132 22.26 -6.83 -23.11
CA LYS A 132 21.83 -8.25 -23.01
C LYS A 132 22.18 -8.85 -21.64
N LEU A 133 21.86 -8.11 -20.58
CA LEU A 133 22.18 -8.51 -19.22
C LEU A 133 21.38 -9.76 -18.86
N ASP A 134 22.10 -10.79 -18.40
CA ASP A 134 21.53 -11.91 -17.68
C ASP A 134 21.46 -11.58 -16.18
N ARG A 135 21.11 -12.56 -15.34
CA ARG A 135 21.02 -12.40 -13.88
C ARG A 135 22.28 -11.77 -13.29
N ALA A 136 23.45 -12.34 -13.61
CA ALA A 136 24.72 -11.89 -13.05
C ALA A 136 25.08 -10.50 -13.59
N GLY A 137 24.81 -10.25 -14.88
CA GLY A 137 24.99 -8.94 -15.52
C GLY A 137 24.14 -7.85 -14.88
N LEU A 138 22.87 -8.14 -14.57
CA LEU A 138 21.96 -7.19 -13.94
C LEU A 138 22.43 -6.82 -12.52
N SER A 139 22.74 -7.81 -11.68
CA SER A 139 23.23 -7.57 -10.33
C SER A 139 24.53 -6.77 -10.34
N ALA A 140 25.47 -7.10 -11.24
CA ALA A 140 26.73 -6.37 -11.38
C ALA A 140 26.52 -4.93 -11.87
N PHE A 141 25.60 -4.72 -12.80
CA PHE A 141 25.26 -3.40 -13.32
C PHE A 141 24.66 -2.50 -12.22
N LEU A 142 23.63 -2.99 -11.51
CA LEU A 142 23.00 -2.22 -10.42
C LEU A 142 23.98 -1.91 -9.28
N ALA A 143 24.86 -2.84 -8.92
CA ALA A 143 25.89 -2.61 -7.91
C ALA A 143 26.90 -1.55 -8.35
N GLN A 144 27.27 -1.52 -9.63
CA GLN A 144 28.16 -0.49 -10.17
C GLN A 144 27.49 0.89 -10.23
N GLU A 145 26.21 0.94 -10.56
CA GLU A 145 25.40 2.16 -10.57
C GLU A 145 25.24 2.73 -9.16
N GLU A 146 24.90 1.88 -8.17
CA GLU A 146 24.81 2.26 -6.76
C GLU A 146 26.16 2.77 -6.24
N LYS A 147 27.27 2.08 -6.53
CA LYS A 147 28.61 2.54 -6.16
C LYS A 147 28.97 3.89 -6.75
N THR A 148 28.59 4.14 -8.01
CA THR A 148 28.82 5.42 -8.68
C THR A 148 28.00 6.53 -8.02
N PHE A 149 26.74 6.27 -7.73
CA PHE A 149 25.88 7.20 -7.00
C PHE A 149 26.40 7.50 -5.59
N SER A 150 26.79 6.47 -4.84
CA SER A 150 27.35 6.58 -3.48
C SER A 150 28.66 7.37 -3.45
N HIS A 151 29.46 7.32 -4.52
CA HIS A 151 30.63 8.19 -4.67
C HIS A 151 30.25 9.67 -4.89
N ASP A 152 29.27 9.92 -5.77
CA ASP A 152 28.85 11.28 -6.14
C ASP A 152 28.05 11.99 -5.03
N GLN A 153 27.23 11.24 -4.27
CA GLN A 153 26.32 11.75 -3.24
C GLN A 153 26.38 10.92 -1.95
N PRO A 154 27.51 10.92 -1.22
CA PRO A 154 27.73 10.00 -0.11
C PRO A 154 26.75 10.19 1.05
N GLN A 155 26.36 11.43 1.38
CA GLN A 155 25.39 11.66 2.45
C GLN A 155 24.00 11.12 2.10
N LEU A 156 23.50 11.41 0.90
CA LEU A 156 22.18 10.94 0.47
C LEU A 156 22.17 9.41 0.32
N ALA A 157 23.22 8.83 -0.24
CA ALA A 157 23.35 7.38 -0.35
C ALA A 157 23.33 6.68 1.01
N SER A 158 24.06 7.21 2.00
CA SER A 158 24.01 6.68 3.36
C SER A 158 22.61 6.77 3.98
N GLN A 159 21.86 7.84 3.73
CA GLN A 159 20.49 8.00 4.23
C GLN A 159 19.52 7.04 3.55
N ILE A 160 19.66 6.85 2.23
CA ILE A 160 18.85 5.89 1.45
C ILE A 160 19.14 4.48 1.94
N ASN A 161 20.40 4.07 2.09
CA ASN A 161 20.74 2.73 2.55
C ASN A 161 20.16 2.45 3.95
N ALA A 162 20.27 3.41 4.88
CA ALA A 162 19.64 3.27 6.19
C ALA A 162 18.09 3.17 6.12
N ALA A 163 17.47 3.91 5.19
CA ALA A 163 16.03 3.84 4.96
C ALA A 163 15.62 2.46 4.43
N LEU A 164 16.37 1.92 3.47
CA LEU A 164 16.14 0.62 2.85
C LEU A 164 16.33 -0.51 3.86
N ASP A 165 17.38 -0.46 4.68
CA ASP A 165 17.60 -1.41 5.78
C ASP A 165 16.41 -1.42 6.74
N LEU A 166 15.88 -0.24 7.10
CA LEU A 166 14.69 -0.13 7.94
C LEU A 166 13.45 -0.74 7.24
N GLY A 167 13.30 -0.51 5.94
CA GLY A 167 12.25 -1.09 5.11
C GLY A 167 12.31 -2.62 5.07
N GLN A 168 13.49 -3.19 4.82
CA GLN A 168 13.72 -4.64 4.80
C GLN A 168 13.45 -5.27 6.17
N ASN A 169 13.99 -4.70 7.24
CA ASN A 169 13.73 -5.15 8.61
C ASN A 169 12.23 -5.15 8.94
N THR A 170 11.47 -4.21 8.37
CA THR A 170 10.02 -4.13 8.50
C THR A 170 9.33 -5.25 7.72
N GLY A 171 9.77 -5.55 6.49
CA GLY A 171 9.34 -6.71 5.72
C GLY A 171 9.55 -8.02 6.48
N GLU A 172 10.74 -8.26 7.00
CA GLU A 172 11.03 -9.48 7.76
C GLU A 172 10.19 -9.61 9.04
N ARG A 173 9.93 -8.49 9.75
CA ARG A 173 9.03 -8.50 10.93
C ARG A 173 7.60 -8.84 10.54
N ALA A 174 7.12 -8.31 9.42
CA ALA A 174 5.80 -8.65 8.90
C ALA A 174 5.70 -10.14 8.52
N GLU A 175 6.70 -10.69 7.82
CA GLU A 175 6.75 -12.11 7.49
C GLU A 175 6.73 -12.99 8.74
N ARG A 176 7.52 -12.64 9.77
CA ARG A 176 7.49 -13.35 11.05
C ARG A 176 6.13 -13.27 11.73
N ASN A 177 5.46 -12.12 11.65
CA ASN A 177 4.11 -11.96 12.18
C ASN A 177 3.09 -12.81 11.42
N LEU A 178 3.16 -12.83 10.09
CA LEU A 178 2.29 -13.66 9.24
C LEU A 178 2.53 -15.15 9.45
N ALA A 179 3.78 -15.58 9.64
CA ALA A 179 4.16 -16.98 9.84
C ALA A 179 3.58 -17.62 11.11
N ARG A 180 3.02 -16.82 12.03
CA ARG A 180 2.26 -17.33 13.19
C ARG A 180 0.93 -17.96 12.77
N PHE A 181 0.37 -17.55 11.64
CA PHE A 181 -0.93 -17.94 11.14
C PHE A 181 -0.81 -18.88 9.94
N THR A 182 -1.71 -19.85 9.83
CA THR A 182 -1.86 -20.60 8.57
C THR A 182 -2.51 -19.70 7.51
N PRO A 183 -2.41 -20.02 6.21
CA PRO A 183 -3.08 -19.26 5.16
C PRO A 183 -4.60 -19.11 5.38
N GLU A 184 -5.25 -20.15 5.90
CA GLU A 184 -6.69 -20.16 6.19
C GLU A 184 -7.03 -19.27 7.38
N GLU A 185 -6.22 -19.31 8.44
CA GLU A 185 -6.37 -18.44 9.60
C GLU A 185 -6.14 -16.97 9.22
N TRP A 186 -5.11 -16.69 8.43
CA TRP A 186 -4.85 -15.34 7.93
C TRP A 186 -6.03 -14.83 7.12
N THR A 187 -6.55 -15.64 6.18
CA THR A 187 -7.74 -15.28 5.39
C THR A 187 -8.94 -15.01 6.28
N ALA A 188 -9.13 -15.83 7.34
CA ALA A 188 -10.21 -15.65 8.29
C ALA A 188 -10.09 -14.35 9.08
N LEU A 189 -8.87 -13.91 9.44
CA LEU A 189 -8.60 -12.65 10.13
C LEU A 189 -8.70 -11.43 9.20
N ALA A 190 -8.08 -11.51 8.02
CA ALA A 190 -7.97 -10.42 7.06
C ALA A 190 -9.33 -9.91 6.59
N ARG A 191 -10.31 -10.81 6.42
CA ARG A 191 -11.63 -10.45 5.88
C ARG A 191 -12.55 -9.77 6.87
N VAL A 192 -12.35 -9.90 8.18
CA VAL A 192 -13.35 -9.48 9.19
C VAL A 192 -13.63 -7.99 9.17
N PRO A 193 -12.64 -7.07 9.09
CA PRO A 193 -12.95 -5.64 9.07
C PRO A 193 -13.84 -5.25 7.89
N ALA A 194 -13.53 -5.75 6.69
CA ALA A 194 -14.33 -5.51 5.49
C ALA A 194 -15.71 -6.17 5.60
N LEU A 195 -15.79 -7.41 6.06
CA LEU A 195 -17.05 -8.14 6.25
C LEU A 195 -17.96 -7.45 7.27
N ALA A 196 -17.41 -6.98 8.39
CA ALA A 196 -18.14 -6.29 9.43
C ALA A 196 -18.67 -4.92 8.95
N ALA A 197 -17.88 -4.20 8.16
CA ALA A 197 -18.33 -2.97 7.51
C ALA A 197 -19.44 -3.26 6.47
N SER A 198 -19.27 -4.27 5.62
CA SER A 198 -20.31 -4.70 4.68
C SER A 198 -21.58 -5.16 5.38
N ALA A 199 -21.49 -5.79 6.55
CA ALA A 199 -22.65 -6.17 7.33
C ALA A 199 -23.46 -4.94 7.76
N VAL A 200 -22.80 -3.87 8.19
CA VAL A 200 -23.45 -2.58 8.49
C VAL A 200 -24.11 -2.00 7.22
N MET A 201 -23.39 -1.94 6.10
CA MET A 201 -23.92 -1.44 4.81
C MET A 201 -25.20 -2.17 4.38
N MET A 202 -25.25 -3.49 4.59
CA MET A 202 -26.41 -4.30 4.17
C MET A 202 -27.59 -4.22 5.14
N THR A 203 -27.41 -3.68 6.35
CA THR A 203 -28.48 -3.56 7.36
C THR A 203 -29.29 -2.29 7.23
N ALA A 204 -28.67 -1.19 6.78
CA ALA A 204 -29.40 -0.02 6.33
C ALA A 204 -29.91 -0.22 4.89
N LEU A 205 -31.15 0.22 4.61
CA LEU A 205 -31.67 0.34 3.25
C LEU A 205 -30.97 1.50 2.52
N SER A 206 -29.67 1.39 2.29
CA SER A 206 -28.93 2.37 1.50
C SER A 206 -29.29 2.19 0.02
N GLY A 207 -29.85 3.23 -0.61
CA GLY A 207 -30.07 3.24 -2.05
C GLY A 207 -28.74 3.14 -2.83
N PRO A 208 -28.75 2.89 -4.15
CA PRO A 208 -27.53 2.64 -4.94
C PRO A 208 -26.44 3.73 -4.83
N VAL A 209 -26.82 4.98 -4.58
CA VAL A 209 -25.89 6.11 -4.37
C VAL A 209 -25.23 6.08 -2.98
N GLY A 210 -25.91 5.53 -1.98
CA GLY A 210 -25.36 5.35 -0.62
C GLY A 210 -24.28 4.26 -0.60
N ILE A 211 -24.51 3.16 -1.29
CA ILE A 211 -23.57 2.03 -1.37
C ILE A 211 -22.19 2.46 -1.87
N ASN A 212 -22.12 3.27 -2.94
CA ASN A 212 -20.81 3.76 -3.44
C ASN A 212 -20.05 4.62 -2.41
N LYS A 213 -20.77 5.45 -1.63
CA LYS A 213 -20.15 6.25 -0.57
C LYS A 213 -19.65 5.37 0.57
N GLU A 214 -20.39 4.33 0.90
CA GLU A 214 -20.02 3.36 1.93
C GLU A 214 -18.75 2.58 1.54
N TYR A 215 -18.60 2.14 0.28
CA TYR A 215 -17.33 1.56 -0.19
C TYR A 215 -16.16 2.54 -0.08
N VAL A 216 -16.37 3.82 -0.42
CA VAL A 216 -15.34 4.85 -0.26
C VAL A 216 -14.96 5.02 1.22
N ALA A 217 -15.95 5.08 2.11
CA ALA A 217 -15.74 5.21 3.55
C ALA A 217 -15.03 3.99 4.14
N LEU A 218 -15.37 2.78 3.70
CA LEU A 218 -14.69 1.54 4.10
C LEU A 218 -13.21 1.60 3.72
N ARG A 219 -12.91 1.91 2.45
CA ARG A 219 -11.52 2.00 1.97
C ARG A 219 -10.74 3.10 2.68
N GLN A 220 -11.36 4.26 2.91
CA GLN A 220 -10.76 5.34 3.69
C GLN A 220 -10.50 4.93 5.14
N ALA A 221 -11.41 4.19 5.77
CA ALA A 221 -11.22 3.67 7.12
C ALA A 221 -10.05 2.68 7.21
N LEU A 222 -9.92 1.78 6.24
CA LEU A 222 -8.78 0.86 6.15
C LEU A 222 -7.46 1.62 5.87
N ALA A 223 -7.48 2.60 4.96
CA ALA A 223 -6.32 3.42 4.65
C ALA A 223 -5.84 4.25 5.84
N ASP A 224 -6.76 4.89 6.57
CA ASP A 224 -6.45 5.65 7.78
C ASP A 224 -5.92 4.75 8.89
N SER A 225 -6.50 3.55 9.05
CA SER A 225 -5.99 2.55 9.98
C SER A 225 -4.56 2.14 9.62
N ARG A 226 -4.30 1.87 8.34
CA ARG A 226 -2.95 1.54 7.85
C ARG A 226 -1.96 2.68 8.11
N ALA A 227 -2.38 3.94 7.98
CA ALA A 227 -1.53 5.10 8.26
C ALA A 227 -1.27 5.30 9.75
N ALA A 228 -2.22 4.94 10.62
CA ALA A 228 -2.13 5.11 12.07
C ALA A 228 -1.39 3.98 12.81
N ASN A 229 -1.08 2.87 12.13
CA ASN A 229 -0.45 1.70 12.73
C ASN A 229 0.87 1.38 12.04
N ASP A 230 1.76 0.68 12.77
CA ASP A 230 2.99 0.19 12.18
C ASP A 230 2.69 -0.79 11.02
N PRO A 231 3.37 -0.66 9.88
CA PRO A 231 3.03 -1.41 8.66
C PRO A 231 3.25 -2.92 8.78
N ASP A 232 4.05 -3.36 9.74
CA ASP A 232 4.35 -4.76 10.08
C ASP A 232 3.56 -5.27 11.30
N SER A 233 2.73 -4.42 11.93
CA SER A 233 1.82 -4.84 13.00
C SER A 233 0.64 -5.66 12.43
N LEU A 234 0.01 -6.50 13.26
CA LEU A 234 -1.16 -7.28 12.84
C LEU A 234 -2.28 -6.38 12.27
N VAL A 235 -2.56 -5.25 12.93
CA VAL A 235 -3.57 -4.27 12.49
C VAL A 235 -3.16 -3.63 11.17
N GLY A 236 -1.89 -3.24 11.01
CA GLY A 236 -1.36 -2.67 9.79
C GLY A 236 -1.41 -3.64 8.59
N LEU A 237 -1.13 -4.92 8.83
CA LEU A 237 -1.21 -5.98 7.82
C LEU A 237 -2.65 -6.25 7.42
N VAL A 238 -3.55 -6.45 8.39
CA VAL A 238 -4.98 -6.70 8.11
C VAL A 238 -5.62 -5.52 7.37
N SER A 239 -5.22 -4.28 7.69
CA SER A 239 -5.76 -3.07 7.04
C SER A 239 -5.34 -2.89 5.58
N ARG A 240 -4.42 -3.72 5.07
CA ARG A 240 -4.00 -3.71 3.65
C ARG A 240 -4.88 -4.61 2.79
N GLU A 241 -5.55 -5.57 3.40
CA GLU A 241 -6.38 -6.56 2.74
C GLU A 241 -7.77 -6.01 2.43
N TYR A 242 -8.44 -6.57 1.42
CA TYR A 242 -9.81 -6.21 1.03
C TYR A 242 -9.99 -4.70 0.74
N ASN A 243 -9.00 -4.10 0.06
CA ASN A 243 -9.01 -2.68 -0.30
C ASN A 243 -9.62 -2.39 -1.69
N ASP A 244 -9.94 -3.44 -2.44
CA ASP A 244 -10.58 -3.38 -3.76
C ASP A 244 -12.07 -3.77 -3.68
N PRO A 245 -12.98 -3.05 -4.36
CA PRO A 245 -14.40 -3.38 -4.38
C PRO A 245 -14.73 -4.82 -4.79
N ALA A 246 -14.01 -5.41 -5.75
CA ALA A 246 -14.26 -6.78 -6.18
C ALA A 246 -13.91 -7.80 -5.08
N GLN A 247 -12.86 -7.54 -4.28
CA GLN A 247 -12.54 -8.37 -3.11
C GLN A 247 -13.62 -8.27 -2.03
N ILE A 248 -14.16 -7.07 -1.82
CA ILE A 248 -15.24 -6.85 -0.85
C ILE A 248 -16.54 -7.51 -1.33
N ASP A 249 -16.87 -7.40 -2.62
CA ASP A 249 -18.04 -8.05 -3.23
C ASP A 249 -17.95 -9.57 -3.15
N ALA A 250 -16.75 -10.13 -3.34
CA ALA A 250 -16.48 -11.56 -3.24
C ALA A 250 -16.73 -12.14 -1.83
N LEU A 251 -16.86 -11.29 -0.80
CA LEU A 251 -17.31 -11.73 0.52
C LEU A 251 -18.75 -12.27 0.51
N GLY A 252 -19.58 -11.87 -0.46
CA GLY A 252 -20.94 -12.39 -0.62
C GLY A 252 -21.90 -11.96 0.49
N VAL A 253 -21.65 -10.80 1.11
CA VAL A 253 -22.50 -10.25 2.17
C VAL A 253 -23.78 -9.69 1.54
N THR A 254 -24.92 -10.11 2.07
CA THR A 254 -26.27 -9.71 1.67
C THR A 254 -27.08 -9.42 2.92
N GLN A 255 -28.22 -8.74 2.77
CA GLN A 255 -29.12 -8.46 3.90
C GLN A 255 -29.55 -9.74 4.66
N LYS A 256 -29.64 -10.89 3.97
CA LYS A 256 -30.11 -12.16 4.56
C LYS A 256 -29.05 -12.87 5.39
N ASN A 257 -27.76 -12.68 5.08
CA ASN A 257 -26.66 -13.43 5.70
C ASN A 257 -25.66 -12.53 6.46
N ALA A 258 -25.78 -11.21 6.40
CA ALA A 258 -24.87 -10.25 7.04
C ALA A 258 -24.63 -10.56 8.53
N VAL A 259 -25.70 -10.65 9.33
CA VAL A 259 -25.60 -10.90 10.78
C VAL A 259 -24.97 -12.26 11.12
N PRO A 260 -25.43 -13.41 10.58
CA PRO A 260 -24.79 -14.68 10.90
C PRO A 260 -23.35 -14.76 10.38
N MET A 261 -23.04 -14.20 9.19
CA MET A 261 -21.68 -14.20 8.66
C MET A 261 -20.72 -13.40 9.54
N VAL A 262 -21.10 -12.18 9.96
CA VAL A 262 -20.22 -11.35 10.79
C VAL A 262 -20.04 -11.95 12.17
N ARG A 263 -21.08 -12.55 12.75
CA ARG A 263 -20.98 -13.29 14.00
C ARG A 263 -19.93 -14.39 13.91
N ASP A 264 -20.07 -15.27 12.93
CA ASP A 264 -19.25 -16.46 12.81
C ASP A 264 -17.80 -16.08 12.49
N ALA A 265 -17.61 -15.05 11.67
CA ALA A 265 -16.29 -14.49 11.38
C ALA A 265 -15.63 -13.86 12.62
N CYS A 266 -16.35 -13.06 13.41
CA CYS A 266 -15.82 -12.46 14.64
C CYS A 266 -15.45 -13.53 15.68
N LEU A 267 -16.29 -14.55 15.87
CA LEU A 267 -15.99 -15.65 16.80
C LEU A 267 -14.78 -16.47 16.35
N GLN A 268 -14.68 -16.77 15.05
CA GLN A 268 -13.51 -17.46 14.49
C GLN A 268 -12.25 -16.63 14.66
N ALA A 269 -12.29 -15.33 14.37
CA ALA A 269 -11.16 -14.44 14.56
C ALA A 269 -10.71 -14.37 16.02
N LEU A 270 -11.64 -14.26 16.98
CA LEU A 270 -11.29 -14.30 18.40
C LEU A 270 -10.61 -15.61 18.81
N ALA A 271 -11.10 -16.74 18.31
CA ALA A 271 -10.48 -18.04 18.62
C ALA A 271 -9.02 -18.08 18.15
N ILE A 272 -8.76 -17.63 16.91
CA ILE A 272 -7.41 -17.57 16.33
C ILE A 272 -6.53 -16.59 17.14
N LEU A 273 -7.04 -15.39 17.42
CA LEU A 273 -6.28 -14.36 18.11
C LEU A 273 -5.98 -14.75 19.57
N ASN A 274 -6.92 -15.37 20.29
CA ASN A 274 -6.66 -15.79 21.67
C ASN A 274 -5.62 -16.93 21.77
N ASP A 275 -5.48 -17.74 20.72
CA ASP A 275 -4.47 -18.80 20.65
C ASP A 275 -3.08 -18.24 20.30
N LYS A 276 -3.01 -17.26 19.40
CA LYS A 276 -1.75 -16.89 18.71
C LYS A 276 -1.31 -15.45 18.88
N ALA A 277 -2.23 -14.53 19.18
CA ALA A 277 -1.97 -13.09 19.27
C ALA A 277 -1.69 -12.63 20.71
N THR A 278 -0.93 -11.56 20.85
CA THR A 278 -0.71 -10.88 22.13
C THR A 278 -1.96 -10.10 22.53
N HIS A 279 -2.06 -9.75 23.83
CA HIS A 279 -3.20 -8.97 24.31
C HIS A 279 -3.35 -7.62 23.59
N GLU A 280 -2.24 -6.93 23.32
CA GLU A 280 -2.24 -5.66 22.61
C GLU A 280 -2.73 -5.81 21.16
N GLU A 281 -2.27 -6.84 20.45
CA GLU A 281 -2.73 -7.16 19.09
C GLU A 281 -4.23 -7.49 19.06
N ILE A 282 -4.72 -8.26 20.04
CA ILE A 282 -6.14 -8.57 20.19
C ILE A 282 -6.97 -7.29 20.36
N VAL A 283 -6.56 -6.41 21.27
CA VAL A 283 -7.27 -5.15 21.54
C VAL A 283 -7.24 -4.24 20.30
N GLY A 284 -6.08 -4.09 19.66
CA GLY A 284 -5.93 -3.30 18.43
C GLY A 284 -6.80 -3.83 17.28
N TYR A 285 -6.84 -5.14 17.08
CA TYR A 285 -7.67 -5.78 16.06
C TYR A 285 -9.17 -5.57 16.32
N LYS A 286 -9.62 -5.75 17.58
CA LYS A 286 -11.02 -5.50 17.95
C LYS A 286 -11.42 -4.05 17.67
N LYS A 287 -10.57 -3.11 18.09
CA LYS A 287 -10.75 -1.67 17.84
C LYS A 287 -10.81 -1.35 16.35
N LEU A 288 -9.94 -1.97 15.53
CA LEU A 288 -9.95 -1.83 14.08
C LEU A 288 -11.32 -2.17 13.51
N VAL A 289 -11.81 -3.39 13.76
CA VAL A 289 -13.07 -3.88 13.18
C VAL A 289 -14.23 -2.95 13.53
N VAL A 290 -14.37 -2.59 14.81
CA VAL A 290 -15.45 -1.70 15.28
C VAL A 290 -15.32 -0.29 14.69
N THR A 291 -14.10 0.25 14.60
CA THR A 291 -13.87 1.60 14.06
C THR A 291 -14.19 1.68 12.56
N VAL A 292 -13.80 0.67 11.78
CA VAL A 292 -14.10 0.61 10.34
C VAL A 292 -15.61 0.52 10.13
N SER A 293 -16.29 -0.37 10.85
CA SER A 293 -17.75 -0.49 10.78
C SER A 293 -18.48 0.81 11.17
N ALA A 294 -18.05 1.48 12.25
CA ALA A 294 -18.65 2.73 12.70
C ALA A 294 -18.47 3.86 11.68
N ARG A 295 -17.28 3.99 11.06
CA ARG A 295 -17.02 4.98 10.02
C ARG A 295 -17.94 4.81 8.81
N VAL A 296 -18.19 3.56 8.41
CA VAL A 296 -19.10 3.26 7.30
C VAL A 296 -20.54 3.62 7.65
N ALA A 297 -21.01 3.29 8.86
CA ALA A 297 -22.32 3.72 9.35
C ALA A 297 -22.48 5.25 9.31
N HIS A 298 -21.46 5.99 9.77
CA HIS A 298 -21.50 7.45 9.75
C HIS A 298 -21.54 8.03 8.32
N ALA A 299 -20.79 7.45 7.38
CA ALA A 299 -20.76 7.92 5.99
C ALA A 299 -22.08 7.70 5.23
N ALA A 300 -22.82 6.63 5.54
CA ALA A 300 -24.13 6.36 4.96
C ALA A 300 -25.15 7.49 5.25
N ASN A 301 -24.97 8.18 6.37
CA ASN A 301 -25.88 9.20 6.87
C ASN A 301 -25.62 10.61 6.30
N ASP A 302 -24.48 10.82 5.61
CA ASP A 302 -24.13 12.06 4.92
C ASP A 302 -24.79 12.16 3.54
N GLY A 303 -26.11 12.41 3.56
CA GLY A 303 -26.93 12.65 2.39
C GLY A 303 -26.57 13.94 1.62
N GLY A 304 -25.74 13.79 0.59
CA GLY A 304 -25.72 14.53 -0.69
C GLY A 304 -25.86 16.07 -0.71
N ILE A 305 -24.76 16.74 -1.09
CA ILE A 305 -24.57 18.07 -1.76
C ILE A 305 -25.27 19.35 -1.26
N MET A 306 -26.27 19.33 -0.36
CA MET A 306 -26.82 20.58 0.26
C MET A 306 -27.38 20.42 1.69
N SER A 307 -27.19 19.29 2.37
CA SER A 307 -27.76 19.11 3.71
C SER A 307 -26.78 19.51 4.81
N ILE A 308 -26.96 20.73 5.33
CA ILE A 308 -26.60 21.06 6.72
C ILE A 308 -27.54 20.23 7.61
N GLY A 309 -27.17 18.97 7.92
CA GLY A 309 -27.98 18.10 8.78
C GLY A 309 -27.96 16.61 8.41
N GLY A 310 -26.78 15.96 8.44
CA GLY A 310 -26.70 14.50 8.40
C GLY A 310 -27.56 13.87 9.50
N LYS A 311 -28.27 12.77 9.19
CA LYS A 311 -29.06 12.05 10.19
C LYS A 311 -28.11 11.28 11.13
N PRO A 312 -28.46 11.06 12.41
CA PRO A 312 -27.69 10.16 13.25
C PRO A 312 -27.73 8.73 12.69
N VAL A 313 -26.72 7.92 13.05
CA VAL A 313 -26.70 6.47 12.79
C VAL A 313 -28.07 5.87 13.07
N SER A 314 -28.60 5.11 12.12
CA SER A 314 -29.93 4.51 12.25
C SER A 314 -29.95 3.48 13.38
N ALA A 315 -31.14 3.19 13.93
CA ALA A 315 -31.28 2.21 15.00
C ALA A 315 -30.77 0.82 14.57
N ASP A 316 -31.02 0.42 13.32
CA ASP A 316 -30.61 -0.88 12.78
C ASP A 316 -29.08 -0.97 12.58
N GLU A 317 -28.45 0.11 12.13
CA GLU A 317 -26.97 0.20 12.06
C GLU A 317 -26.35 0.16 13.46
N GLN A 318 -26.93 0.89 14.43
CA GLN A 318 -26.44 0.88 15.81
C GLN A 318 -26.55 -0.50 16.45
N VAL A 319 -27.67 -1.20 16.25
CA VAL A 319 -27.84 -2.60 16.71
C VAL A 319 -26.78 -3.51 16.09
N THR A 320 -26.44 -3.30 14.82
CA THR A 320 -25.41 -4.09 14.14
C THR A 320 -24.00 -3.78 14.67
N LEU A 321 -23.69 -2.52 14.94
CA LEU A 321 -22.42 -2.11 15.57
C LEU A 321 -22.27 -2.70 16.98
N ASP A 322 -23.32 -2.62 17.79
CA ASP A 322 -23.35 -3.19 19.14
C ASP A 322 -23.17 -4.71 19.09
N PHE A 323 -23.80 -5.37 18.11
CA PHE A 323 -23.64 -6.79 17.88
C PHE A 323 -22.21 -7.17 17.50
N ILE A 324 -21.56 -6.43 16.61
CA ILE A 324 -20.15 -6.65 16.22
C ILE A 324 -19.23 -6.49 17.44
N ALA A 325 -19.42 -5.43 18.22
CA ALA A 325 -18.66 -5.19 19.43
C ALA A 325 -18.85 -6.33 20.45
N ALA A 326 -20.08 -6.79 20.65
CA ALA A 326 -20.39 -7.92 21.53
C ALA A 326 -19.77 -9.24 21.03
N ALA A 327 -19.87 -9.53 19.73
CA ALA A 327 -19.28 -10.73 19.12
C ALA A 327 -17.75 -10.76 19.24
N LEU A 328 -17.11 -9.59 19.24
CA LEU A 328 -15.68 -9.42 19.48
C LEU A 328 -15.30 -9.31 20.96
N ALA A 329 -16.27 -9.33 21.88
CA ALA A 329 -16.06 -9.00 23.29
C ALA A 329 -15.21 -7.72 23.43
N TYR A 330 -15.61 -6.68 22.73
CA TYR A 330 -14.99 -5.35 22.75
C TYR A 330 -15.85 -4.39 23.57
N THR A 331 -15.22 -3.72 24.51
CA THR A 331 -15.80 -2.60 25.24
C THR A 331 -14.92 -1.38 24.94
N PRO A 332 -15.47 -0.30 24.37
CA PRO A 332 -14.71 0.88 23.99
C PRO A 332 -13.97 1.55 25.15
#